data_AF-A0A383C0V0-F1
#
_entry.id   AF-A0A383C0V0-F1
#
_cell.length_a   1.000
_cell.length_b   1.000
_cell.length_c   1.000
_cell.angle_alpha   90.00
_cell.angle_beta   90.00
_cell.angle_gamma   90.00
#
_symmetry.space_group_name_H-M   'P 1'
#
loop_
_entity.id
_entity.type
_entity.pdbx_description
1 polymer ?
#
loop_
_entity_poly.entity_id
_entity_poly.type
_entity_poly.pdbx_seq_one_letter_code
_entity_poly.pdbx_strand_id
1 'polypeptide(L)'
;VRGIGSFIQSDLGRKMVFLGGPRQVGKTTLARSLLQQSEKGGRYFNWDLDEDRQAVLNKRWSKMDHLLVFDELHKFHRWKSWAKGVFDVYGNQLQILVTGSAGLDVYRKGGDSPVGR
;
A
#
# COMPACT_ATOMS: atom_id res chain seq x y z
N VAL A 1 9.66 -2.00 -19.50
CA VAL A 1 8.35 -1.76 -18.83
C VAL A 1 8.25 -0.29 -18.46
N ARG A 2 7.94 0.58 -19.43
CA ARG A 2 7.57 1.99 -19.22
C ARG A 2 6.09 2.06 -19.49
N GLY A 3 5.23 2.19 -18.47
CA GLY A 3 3.78 2.16 -18.73
C GLY A 3 2.90 2.51 -17.54
N ILE A 4 3.13 1.91 -16.35
CA ILE A 4 2.27 2.14 -15.18
C ILE A 4 3.00 2.61 -13.91
N GLY A 5 4.29 2.26 -13.76
CA GLY A 5 5.07 2.61 -12.57
C GLY A 5 5.16 4.11 -12.30
N SER A 6 5.32 4.93 -13.35
CA SER A 6 5.36 6.39 -13.22
C SER A 6 4.04 7.00 -12.75
N PHE A 7 2.90 6.45 -13.21
CA PHE A 7 1.58 6.87 -12.74
C PHE A 7 1.38 6.49 -11.28
N ILE A 8 1.81 5.29 -10.88
CA ILE A 8 1.75 4.85 -9.48
C ILE A 8 2.62 5.73 -8.58
N GLN A 9 3.85 6.07 -8.99
CA GLN A 9 4.72 6.97 -8.23
C GLN A 9 4.11 8.37 -8.06
N SER A 10 3.52 8.91 -9.14
CA SER A 10 2.82 10.20 -9.07
C SER A 10 1.64 10.16 -8.11
N ASP A 11 0.85 9.08 -8.16
CA ASP A 11 -0.30 8.88 -7.28
C ASP A 11 0.12 8.66 -5.82
N LEU A 12 1.18 7.89 -5.56
CA LEU A 12 1.73 7.65 -4.23
C LEU A 12 2.16 8.95 -3.52
N GLY A 13 2.51 9.99 -4.28
CA GLY A 13 2.79 11.32 -3.73
C GLY A 13 1.57 12.09 -3.25
N ARG A 14 0.35 11.61 -3.52
CA ARG A 14 -0.91 12.33 -3.25
C ARG A 14 -1.94 11.50 -2.49
N LYS A 15 -1.92 10.18 -2.66
CA LYS A 15 -2.92 9.24 -2.12
C LYS A 15 -2.31 7.85 -1.94
N MET A 16 -2.95 7.04 -1.10
CA MET A 16 -2.68 5.60 -1.05
C MET A 16 -3.08 4.94 -2.38
N VAL A 17 -2.26 3.98 -2.83
CA VAL A 17 -2.49 3.24 -4.09
C VAL A 17 -2.80 1.78 -3.80
N PHE A 18 -3.82 1.26 -4.47
CA PHE A 18 -4.19 -0.15 -4.45
C PHE A 18 -3.90 -0.81 -5.80
N LEU A 19 -3.05 -1.83 -5.80
CA LEU A 19 -2.77 -2.68 -6.96
C LEU A 19 -3.54 -4.00 -6.84
N GLY A 20 -4.70 -4.04 -7.49
CA GLY A 20 -5.52 -5.24 -7.60
C GLY A 20 -5.29 -5.97 -8.92
N GLY A 21 -5.46 -7.29 -8.91
CA GLY A 21 -5.47 -8.09 -10.15
C GLY A 21 -5.28 -9.58 -9.88
N PRO A 22 -5.48 -10.46 -10.89
CA PRO A 22 -5.31 -11.91 -10.74
C PRO A 22 -3.94 -12.29 -10.17
N ARG A 23 -3.82 -13.50 -9.61
CA ARG A 23 -2.51 -14.01 -9.18
C ARG A 23 -1.57 -14.08 -10.39
N GLN A 24 -0.26 -13.96 -10.15
CA GLN A 24 0.81 -14.11 -11.16
C GLN A 24 0.85 -13.05 -12.29
N VAL A 25 0.13 -11.93 -12.17
CA VAL A 25 0.20 -10.81 -13.15
C VAL A 25 1.33 -9.80 -12.89
N GLY A 26 2.24 -10.08 -11.95
CA GLY A 26 3.41 -9.23 -11.68
C GLY A 26 3.22 -8.10 -10.66
N LYS A 27 2.16 -8.10 -9.85
CA LYS A 27 1.91 -7.08 -8.81
C LYS A 27 3.06 -6.96 -7.80
N THR A 28 3.48 -8.10 -7.23
CA THR A 28 4.60 -8.17 -6.28
C THR A 28 5.90 -7.68 -6.92
N THR A 29 6.15 -8.05 -8.18
CA THR A 29 7.32 -7.59 -8.95
C THR A 29 7.32 -6.08 -9.08
N LEU A 30 6.17 -5.49 -9.46
CA LEU A 30 6.02 -4.05 -9.59
C LEU A 30 6.19 -3.34 -8.24
N ALA A 31 5.58 -3.85 -7.17
CA ALA A 31 5.66 -3.27 -5.84
C ALA A 31 7.11 -3.26 -5.29
N ARG A 32 7.86 -4.36 -5.49
CA ARG A 32 9.29 -4.43 -5.14
C ARG A 32 10.13 -3.49 -5.99
N SER A 33 9.85 -3.39 -7.29
CA SER A 33 10.56 -2.45 -8.17
C SER A 33 10.35 -1.00 -7.76
N LEU A 34 9.12 -0.62 -7.39
CA LEU A 34 8.80 0.72 -6.88
C LEU A 34 9.52 1.01 -5.57
N LEU A 35 9.61 0.03 -4.67
CA LEU A 35 10.36 0.16 -3.42
C LEU A 35 11.85 0.36 -3.65
N GLN A 36 12.46 -0.41 -4.55
CA GLN A 36 13.88 -0.26 -4.91
C GLN A 36 14.19 1.10 -5.54
N GLN A 37 13.21 1.69 -6.22
CA GLN A 37 13.32 3.04 -6.79
C GLN A 37 13.05 4.15 -5.76
N SER A 38 12.58 3.82 -4.55
CA SER A 38 12.40 4.80 -3.48
C SER A 38 13.75 5.18 -2.88
N GLU A 39 14.31 6.30 -3.35
CA GLU A 39 15.58 6.83 -2.83
C GLU A 39 15.52 7.17 -1.34
N LYS A 40 14.32 7.48 -0.83
CA LYS A 40 14.08 7.81 0.57
C LYS A 40 13.95 6.56 1.46
N GLY A 41 14.08 5.37 0.90
CA GLY A 41 13.87 4.12 1.62
C GLY A 41 12.38 3.77 1.77
N GLY A 42 12.13 2.69 2.50
CA GLY A 42 10.80 2.13 2.65
C GLY A 42 10.85 0.71 3.20
N ARG A 43 9.67 0.16 3.44
CA ARG A 43 9.51 -1.16 4.01
C ARG A 43 8.46 -1.96 3.27
N TYR A 44 8.77 -3.22 3.02
CA TYR A 44 7.88 -4.18 2.39
C TYR A 44 7.46 -5.23 3.40
N PHE A 45 6.17 -5.53 3.41
CA PHE A 45 5.56 -6.54 4.23
C PHE A 45 4.75 -7.48 3.35
N ASN A 46 4.97 -8.78 3.46
CA ASN A 46 4.16 -9.80 2.83
C ASN A 46 3.21 -10.43 3.86
N TRP A 47 1.91 -10.31 3.64
CA TRP A 47 0.92 -10.88 4.55
C TRP A 47 1.00 -12.42 4.67
N ASP A 48 1.58 -13.11 3.69
CA ASP A 48 1.77 -14.55 3.79
C ASP A 48 2.87 -14.96 4.79
N LEU A 49 3.73 -14.03 5.21
CA LEU A 49 4.79 -14.28 6.17
C LEU A 49 4.35 -13.88 7.60
N ASP A 50 4.49 -14.81 8.55
CA ASP A 50 4.03 -14.64 9.93
C ASP A 50 4.69 -13.45 10.63
N GLU A 51 6.01 -13.29 10.47
CA GLU A 51 6.77 -12.19 11.04
C GLU A 51 6.30 -10.84 10.50
N ASP A 52 6.00 -10.76 9.21
CA ASP A 52 5.49 -9.56 8.57
C ASP A 52 4.06 -9.26 9.00
N ARG A 53 3.18 -10.28 9.15
CA ARG A 53 1.85 -10.07 9.74
C ARG A 53 1.95 -9.45 11.12
N GLN A 54 2.83 -9.98 11.97
CA GLN A 54 3.05 -9.43 13.30
C GLN A 54 3.63 -8.00 13.23
N ALA A 55 4.58 -7.74 12.34
CA ALA A 55 5.13 -6.41 12.14
C ALA A 55 4.05 -5.42 11.67
N VAL A 56 3.17 -5.84 10.76
CA VAL A 56 2.07 -5.03 10.24
C VAL A 56 1.07 -4.69 11.34
N LEU A 57 0.60 -5.70 12.09
CA LEU A 57 -0.38 -5.50 13.16
C LEU A 57 0.16 -4.61 14.29
N ASN A 58 1.46 -4.75 14.61
CA ASN A 58 2.14 -3.95 15.63
C ASN A 58 2.73 -2.63 15.10
N LYS A 59 2.44 -2.25 13.85
CA LYS A 59 2.93 -1.02 13.20
C LYS A 59 4.44 -0.83 13.29
N ARG A 60 5.20 -1.90 13.07
CA ARG A 60 6.67 -1.91 13.12
C ARG A 60 7.26 -1.29 11.85
N TRP A 61 7.10 0.02 11.72
CA TRP A 61 7.76 0.88 10.76
C TRP A 61 8.01 2.25 11.42
N SER A 62 8.82 3.07 10.78
CA SER A 62 9.22 4.38 11.25
C SER A 62 8.86 5.45 10.22
N LYS A 63 9.03 6.72 10.59
CA LYS A 63 8.88 7.84 9.66
C LYS A 63 9.95 7.86 8.56
N MET A 64 11.04 7.11 8.74
CA MET A 64 12.12 6.97 7.75
C MET A 64 11.74 5.94 6.66
N ASP A 65 10.72 5.10 6.90
CA ASP A 65 10.23 4.13 5.93
C ASP A 65 9.27 4.79 4.94
N HIS A 66 9.78 5.72 4.14
CA HIS A 66 8.99 6.66 3.33
C HIS A 66 7.97 5.99 2.39
N LEU A 67 8.22 4.77 1.92
CA LEU A 67 7.25 3.95 1.19
C LEU A 67 6.95 2.66 1.96
N LEU A 68 5.70 2.49 2.38
CA LEU A 68 5.20 1.25 2.95
C LEU A 68 4.48 0.43 1.87
N VAL A 69 4.92 -0.80 1.68
CA VAL A 69 4.29 -1.78 0.78
C VAL A 69 3.66 -2.90 1.59
N PHE A 70 2.35 -3.05 1.47
CA PHE A 70 1.58 -4.14 2.08
C PHE A 70 1.12 -5.12 0.99
N ASP A 71 1.89 -6.18 0.79
CA ASP A 71 1.63 -7.19 -0.24
C ASP A 71 0.60 -8.22 0.27
N GLU A 72 -0.35 -8.56 -0.59
CA GLU A 72 -1.43 -9.53 -0.32
C GLU A 72 -2.28 -9.20 0.94
N LEU A 73 -2.31 -7.93 1.38
CA LEU A 73 -3.00 -7.47 2.59
C LEU A 73 -4.49 -7.84 2.61
N HIS A 74 -5.13 -7.98 1.45
CA HIS A 74 -6.52 -8.42 1.31
C HIS A 74 -6.88 -9.75 2.03
N LYS A 75 -5.89 -10.60 2.36
CA LYS A 75 -6.06 -11.82 3.16
C LYS A 75 -6.40 -11.52 4.62
N PHE A 76 -6.12 -10.31 5.11
CA PHE A 76 -6.58 -9.85 6.40
C PHE A 76 -8.05 -9.43 6.33
N HIS A 77 -8.95 -10.12 7.04
CA HIS A 77 -10.40 -9.85 6.95
C HIS A 77 -10.84 -8.39 7.21
N ARG A 78 -10.05 -7.58 7.94
CA ARG A 78 -10.31 -6.15 8.22
C ARG A 78 -9.36 -5.20 7.46
N TRP A 79 -8.75 -5.65 6.39
CA TRP A 79 -7.69 -4.91 5.70
C TRP A 79 -8.11 -3.51 5.23
N LYS A 80 -9.36 -3.32 4.75
CA LYS A 80 -9.85 -2.01 4.26
C LYS A 80 -9.85 -0.96 5.36
N SER A 81 -10.50 -1.26 6.48
CA SER A 81 -10.57 -0.36 7.64
C SER A 81 -9.19 -0.14 8.25
N TRP A 82 -8.36 -1.19 8.27
CA TRP A 82 -7.00 -1.10 8.78
C TRP A 82 -6.12 -0.18 7.91
N ALA A 83 -6.14 -0.37 6.58
CA ALA A 83 -5.37 0.45 5.64
C ALA A 83 -5.82 1.91 5.67
N LYS A 84 -7.13 2.16 5.79
CA LYS A 84 -7.67 3.51 6.02
C LYS A 84 -7.12 4.11 7.31
N GLY A 85 -7.17 3.39 8.43
CA GLY A 85 -6.64 3.89 9.71
C GLY A 85 -5.14 4.20 9.66
N VAL A 86 -4.35 3.40 8.93
CA VAL A 86 -2.92 3.71 8.69
C VAL A 86 -2.79 4.97 7.83
N PHE A 87 -3.56 5.09 6.75
CA PHE A 87 -3.50 6.26 5.88
C PHE A 87 -3.95 7.56 6.58
N ASP A 88 -5.01 7.51 7.39
CA ASP A 88 -5.51 8.69 8.13
C ASP A 88 -4.46 9.23 9.12
N VAL A 89 -3.59 8.36 9.67
CA VAL A 89 -2.53 8.74 10.62
C VAL A 89 -1.21 9.10 9.92
N TYR A 90 -0.81 8.32 8.92
CA TYR A 90 0.55 8.40 8.33
C TYR A 90 0.57 8.91 6.89
N GLY A 91 -0.56 9.06 6.19
CA GLY A 91 -0.62 9.36 4.76
C GLY A 91 -0.01 10.70 4.35
N ASN A 92 0.14 11.64 5.28
CA ASN A 92 0.86 12.91 5.06
C ASN A 92 2.39 12.77 5.16
N GLN A 93 2.89 11.66 5.69
CA GLN A 93 4.31 11.43 5.99
C GLN A 93 4.87 10.26 5.17
N LEU A 94 4.05 9.23 4.93
CA LEU A 94 4.43 7.97 4.29
C LEU A 94 3.58 7.72 3.05
N GLN A 95 4.23 7.26 1.99
CA GLN A 95 3.57 6.70 0.83
C GLN A 95 3.10 5.28 1.14
N ILE A 96 1.89 4.93 0.72
CA ILE A 96 1.30 3.63 1.04
C ILE A 96 0.84 2.94 -0.23
N LEU A 97 1.42 1.77 -0.48
CA LEU A 97 1.08 0.87 -1.57
C LEU A 97 0.52 -0.43 -1.00
N VAL A 98 -0.68 -0.82 -1.44
CA VAL A 98 -1.32 -2.08 -1.04
C VAL A 98 -1.52 -2.94 -2.27
N THR A 99 -1.24 -4.24 -2.18
CA THR A 99 -1.57 -5.19 -3.25
C THR A 99 -2.58 -6.24 -2.78
N GLY A 100 -3.22 -6.90 -3.75
CA GLY A 100 -3.99 -8.12 -3.49
C GLY A 100 -4.62 -8.71 -4.74
N SER A 101 -5.21 -9.89 -4.60
CA SER A 101 -5.88 -10.57 -5.70
C SER A 101 -7.20 -9.88 -6.12
N ALA A 102 -7.66 -10.16 -7.34
CA ALA A 102 -8.89 -9.59 -7.90
C ALA A 102 -10.10 -9.85 -6.97
N GLY A 103 -10.91 -8.82 -6.75
CA GLY A 103 -11.85 -8.70 -5.62
C GLY A 103 -11.56 -7.47 -4.73
N LEU A 104 -10.44 -6.80 -5.00
CA LEU A 104 -10.18 -5.41 -4.61
C LEU A 104 -11.07 -4.48 -5.45
N ASP A 105 -12.39 -4.59 -5.33
CA ASP A 105 -13.32 -3.62 -5.92
C ASP A 105 -13.16 -2.27 -5.21
N VAL A 106 -12.16 -1.55 -5.72
CA VAL A 106 -12.06 -0.12 -5.91
C VAL A 106 -12.49 0.71 -4.70
N TYR A 107 -11.61 0.81 -3.71
CA TYR A 107 -11.63 1.96 -2.80
C TYR A 107 -11.09 3.18 -3.57
N ARG A 108 -11.98 3.87 -4.31
CA ARG A 108 -11.68 5.14 -5.02
C ARG A 108 -11.82 6.40 -4.14
N LYS A 109 -12.15 6.26 -2.86
CA LYS A 109 -12.41 7.39 -1.95
C LYS A 109 -11.17 7.77 -1.12
N GLY A 110 -10.13 8.24 -1.79
CA GLY A 110 -9.01 8.95 -1.16
C GLY A 110 -9.11 10.48 -1.27
N GLY A 111 -10.18 11.01 -1.89
CA GLY A 111 -10.34 12.43 -2.22
C GLY A 111 -11.53 13.14 -1.57
N ASP A 112 -12.41 12.44 -0.84
CA ASP A 112 -13.53 13.08 -0.12
C ASP A 112 -13.31 13.02 1.38
N SER A 113 -12.73 14.10 1.90
CA SER A 113 -12.91 14.60 3.27
C SER A 113 -13.17 16.10 3.12
N PRO A 114 -14.16 16.75 3.78
CA PRO A 114 -15.32 16.28 4.55
C PRO A 114 -16.66 16.94 4.11
N VAL A 115 -17.78 16.22 4.10
CA VAL A 115 -19.11 16.83 4.20
C VAL A 115 -19.99 15.96 5.09
N GLY A 116 -20.39 16.51 6.25
CA GLY A 116 -21.67 16.17 6.88
C GLY A 116 -21.66 15.81 8.37
N ARG A 117 -21.90 16.85 9.19
CA ARG A 117 -22.35 16.91 10.60
C ARG A 117 -21.32 16.70 11.72
#